data_AF-A0A7Z9ZLQ9-F1
#
_entry.id   AF-A0A7Z9ZLQ9-F1
#
_cell.length_a   1.000
_cell.length_b   1.000
_cell.length_c   1.000
_cell.angle_alpha   90.00
_cell.angle_beta   90.00
_cell.angle_gamma   90.00
#
_symmetry.space_group_name_H-M   'P 1'
#
loop_
_entity.id
_entity.type
_entity.pdbx_description
1 polymer ?
#
loop_
_entity_poly.entity_id
_entity_poly.type
_entity_poly.pdbx_seq_one_letter_code
_entity_poly.pdbx_strand_id
1 'polypeptide(L)' 'CIPVRGYFHWTLVDSFEWAEGWTLRFGLIELDPETQERKPRRSAYLYRDICKANAITPGIIDEYVPELRPVLLPG' A
#
# COMPACT_ATOMS: atom_id res chain seq x y z
N CYS A 1 5.75 13.16 -22.10
CA CYS A 1 5.76 12.04 -21.14
C CYS A 1 6.85 12.31 -20.12
N ILE A 2 6.56 12.19 -18.82
CA ILE A 2 7.56 12.38 -17.75
C ILE A 2 8.15 10.99 -17.43
N PRO A 3 9.48 10.81 -17.47
CA PRO A 3 10.10 9.50 -17.25
C PRO A 3 10.14 9.15 -15.76
N VAL A 4 9.00 8.74 -15.20
CA VAL A 4 8.91 8.22 -13.83
C VAL A 4 9.54 6.83 -13.77
N ARG A 5 10.50 6.63 -12.85
CA ARG A 5 11.30 5.39 -12.77
C ARG A 5 10.85 4.44 -11.67
N GLY A 6 10.04 4.89 -10.73
CA GLY A 6 9.58 4.07 -9.63
C GLY A 6 8.64 4.81 -8.69
N TYR A 7 8.00 4.05 -7.82
CA TYR A 7 7.10 4.52 -6.77
C TYR A 7 7.48 3.83 -5.46
N PHE A 8 7.69 4.61 -4.41
CA PHE A 8 8.00 4.12 -3.06
C PHE A 8 6.90 4.54 -2.11
N HIS A 9 6.38 3.56 -1.37
CA HIS A 9 5.35 3.82 -0.36
C HIS A 9 5.99 4.24 0.97
N TRP A 10 5.47 5.31 1.56
CA TRP A 10 5.77 5.70 2.93
C TRP A 10 4.66 5.13 3.83
N THR A 11 4.90 4.08 4.62
CA THR A 11 6.17 3.37 4.90
C THR A 11 6.01 1.86 4.80
N LEU A 12 7.13 1.12 4.87
CA LEU A 12 7.07 -0.34 5.01
C LEU A 12 6.45 -0.76 6.35
N VAL A 13 6.87 -0.14 7.45
CA VAL A 13 6.45 -0.45 8.83
C VAL A 13 6.04 0.83 9.52
N ASP A 14 5.08 0.78 10.43
CA ASP A 14 4.74 1.92 11.29
C ASP A 14 5.99 2.50 11.97
N SER A 15 6.06 3.82 12.02
CA SER A 15 7.19 4.58 12.53
C SER A 15 6.74 5.68 13.47
N PHE A 16 7.67 6.15 14.30
CA PHE A 16 7.48 7.36 15.09
C PHE A 16 7.41 8.58 14.18
N GLU A 17 6.26 9.24 14.15
CA GLU A 17 5.98 10.37 13.26
C GLU A 17 6.19 11.71 13.97
N TRP A 18 7.45 12.07 14.19
CA TRP A 18 7.88 13.38 14.69
C TRP A 18 7.05 13.90 15.89
N ALA A 19 6.34 15.02 15.71
CA ALA A 19 5.53 15.64 16.76
C ALA A 19 4.33 14.79 17.18
N GLU A 20 3.83 13.93 16.29
CA GLU A 20 2.65 13.08 16.50
C GLU A 20 2.99 11.75 17.18
N GLY A 21 4.29 11.46 17.33
CA GLY A 21 4.79 10.24 17.95
C GLY A 21 4.24 8.96 17.31
N TRP A 22 3.71 8.04 18.10
CA TRP A 22 3.20 6.74 17.64
C TRP A 22 1.70 6.73 17.28
N THR A 23 1.06 7.90 17.21
CA THR A 23 -0.40 7.97 16.99
C THR A 23 -0.78 7.73 15.53
N LEU A 24 0.09 8.10 14.60
CA LEU A 24 -0.13 7.92 13.17
C LEU A 24 0.49 6.62 12.66
N ARG A 25 -0.27 5.88 11.83
CA ARG A 25 0.10 4.55 11.34
C ARG A 25 0.09 4.52 9.81
N PHE A 26 1.25 4.75 9.22
CA PHE A 26 1.44 4.79 7.76
C PHE A 26 2.01 3.49 7.18
N GLY A 27 2.38 2.52 8.02
CA GLY A 27 3.03 1.31 7.58
C GLY A 27 2.11 0.40 6.77
N LEU A 28 2.66 -0.23 5.72
CA LEU A 28 2.08 -1.45 5.15
C LEU A 28 2.03 -2.57 6.20
N ILE A 29 2.98 -2.55 7.14
CA ILE A 29 3.11 -3.49 8.25
C ILE A 29 2.88 -2.74 9.55
N GLU A 30 1.93 -3.23 10.35
CA GLU A 30 1.71 -2.76 11.71
C GLU A 30 2.88 -3.16 12.61
N LEU A 31 3.29 -2.23 13.47
CA LEU A 31 4.28 -2.48 14.52
C LEU A 31 3.66 -2.18 15.88
N ASP A 32 3.76 -3.14 16.80
CA ASP A 32 3.60 -2.87 18.22
C ASP A 32 4.93 -2.35 18.79
N PRO A 33 5.02 -1.10 19.28
CA PRO A 33 6.25 -0.53 19.80
C PRO A 33 6.78 -1.23 21.05
N GLU A 34 5.90 -1.82 21.88
CA GLU A 34 6.27 -2.48 23.13
C GLU A 34 6.79 -3.90 22.89
N THR A 35 6.03 -4.69 22.13
CA THR A 35 6.36 -6.12 21.88
C THR A 35 7.24 -6.33 20.66
N GLN A 36 7.37 -5.32 19.80
CA GLN A 36 8.04 -5.42 18.50
C GLN A 36 7.37 -6.44 17.54
N GLU A 37 6.11 -6.82 17.77
CA GLU A 37 5.38 -7.67 16.84
C GLU A 37 5.10 -6.92 15.53
N ARG A 38 5.24 -7.62 14.39
CA ARG A 38 4.95 -7.08 13.05
C ARG A 38 3.79 -7.83 12.43
N LYS A 39 2.74 -7.11 12.02
CA LYS A 39 1.56 -7.70 11.38
C LYS A 39 1.29 -7.03 10.02
N PRO A 40 1.48 -7.74 8.89
CA PRO A 40 1.16 -7.20 7.57
C PRO A 40 -0.32 -6.84 7.46
N ARG A 41 -0.62 -5.62 6.97
CA ARG A 41 -1.98 -5.17 6.70
C ARG A 41 -2.46 -5.64 5.33
N ARG A 42 -3.76 -5.49 5.06
CA ARG A 42 -4.33 -5.77 3.73
C ARG A 42 -3.64 -4.98 2.62
N SER A 43 -3.19 -3.76 2.90
CA SER A 43 -2.41 -2.92 1.97
C SER A 43 -1.05 -3.52 1.62
N ALA A 44 -0.40 -4.26 2.52
CA ALA A 44 0.87 -4.95 2.21
C ALA A 44 0.67 -6.01 1.12
N TYR A 45 -0.43 -6.76 1.19
CA TYR A 45 -0.75 -7.78 0.19
C TYR A 45 -1.14 -7.15 -1.16
N LEU A 46 -1.89 -6.04 -1.14
CA LEU A 46 -2.15 -5.25 -2.35
C LEU A 46 -0.83 -4.81 -3.01
N TYR A 47 0.05 -4.18 -2.24
CA TYR A 47 1.34 -3.67 -2.74
C TYR A 47 2.22 -4.80 -3.27
N ARG A 48 2.26 -5.95 -2.58
CA ARG A 48 2.92 -7.18 -3.05
C ARG A 48 2.41 -7.60 -4.43
N ASP A 49 1.09 -7.64 -4.62
CA ASP A 49 0.50 -8.16 -5.86
C ASP A 49 0.69 -7.19 -7.03
N ILE A 50 0.62 -5.88 -6.78
CA ILE A 50 0.99 -4.85 -7.77
C ILE A 50 2.45 -4.98 -8.20
N CYS A 51 3.38 -5.08 -7.23
CA CYS A 51 4.80 -5.22 -7.52
C CYS A 51 5.13 -6.53 -8.27
N LYS A 52 4.50 -7.65 -7.89
CA LYS A 52 4.68 -8.95 -8.56
C LYS A 52 4.14 -8.94 -9.99
N ALA A 53 2.98 -8.33 -10.21
CA ALA A 53 2.40 -8.22 -11.54
C ALA A 53 3.08 -7.14 -12.39
N ASN A 54 3.83 -6.23 -11.76
CA ASN A 54 4.33 -4.98 -12.36
C ASN A 54 3.21 -4.18 -13.06
N ALA A 55 2.00 -4.26 -12.51
CA ALA A 55 0.79 -3.66 -13.04
C ALA A 55 -0.32 -3.66 -11.99
N ILE A 56 -1.29 -2.75 -12.15
CA ILE A 56 -2.58 -2.85 -11.48
C ILE A 56 -3.48 -3.65 -12.43
N THR A 57 -3.75 -4.91 -12.09
CA THR A 57 -4.51 -5.82 -12.96
C THR A 57 -6.02 -5.61 -12.83
N PRO A 58 -6.83 -6.05 -13.81
CA PRO A 58 -8.28 -6.02 -13.68
C PRO A 58 -8.79 -6.72 -12.41
N GLY A 59 -8.17 -7.84 -12.01
CA GLY A 59 -8.53 -8.54 -10.78
C GLY A 59 -8.25 -7.72 -9.52
N ILE A 60 -7.15 -6.95 -9.48
CA ILE A 60 -6.86 -6.03 -8.38
C ILE A 60 -7.89 -4.90 -8.33
N ILE A 61 -8.29 -4.36 -9.49
CA ILE A 61 -9.34 -3.33 -9.57
C ILE A 61 -10.67 -3.90 -9.03
N ASP A 62 -11.05 -5.09 -9.46
CA ASP A 62 -12.30 -5.73 -9.05
C ASP A 62 -12.37 -6.01 -7.55
N GLU A 63 -11.22 -6.34 -6.92
CA GLU A 63 -11.16 -6.63 -5.49
C GLU A 63 -11.17 -5.36 -4.62
N TYR A 64 -10.49 -4.30 -5.05
CA TYR A 64 -10.22 -3.13 -4.21
C TYR A 64 -11.10 -1.92 -4.52
N VAL A 65 -11.45 -1.69 -5.79
CA VAL A 65 -12.17 -0.51 -6.27
C VAL A 65 -13.07 -0.85 -7.48
N PRO A 66 -14.01 -1.82 -7.36
CA PRO A 66 -14.82 -2.28 -8.48
C PRO A 66 -15.64 -1.17 -9.14
N GLU A 67 -16.06 -0.16 -8.39
CA GLU A 67 -16.79 1.01 -8.87
C GLU A 67 -15.99 1.87 -9.86
N LEU A 68 -14.65 1.81 -9.80
CA LEU A 68 -13.78 2.56 -10.71
C LEU A 68 -13.42 1.78 -11.97
N ARG A 69 -13.85 0.52 -12.10
CA ARG A 69 -13.54 -0.30 -13.26
C ARG A 69 -13.88 0.35 -14.61
N PRO A 70 -15.07 0.98 -14.82
CA PRO A 70 -15.39 1.62 -16.10
C PRO A 70 -14.47 2.79 -16.45
N VAL A 71 -13.86 3.43 -15.44
CA VAL A 71 -12.95 4.58 -15.60
C VAL A 71 -11.52 4.12 -15.83
N LEU A 72 -11.08 3.07 -15.12
CA LEU A 72 -9.70 2.58 -15.17
C LEU A 72 -9.45 1.58 -16.32
N LEU A 73 -10.49 0.87 -16.74
CA LEU A 73 -10.49 -0.06 -17.87
C LEU A 73 -11.70 0.24 -18.78
N PRO A 74 -11.73 1.42 -19.42
CA PRO A 74 -12.69 1.65 -20.49
C PRO A 74 -12.37 0.68 -21.63
N GLY A 75 -13.39 0.01 -22.14
CA GLY A 75 -13.25 -0.94 -23.25
C GLY A 75 -12.52 -0.36 -24.46
#